data_AF-A0A535WQL6-F1
#
_entry.id   AF-A0A535WQL6-F1
#
_cell.length_a   1.000
_cell.length_b   1.000
_cell.length_c   1.000
_cell.angle_alpha   90.00
_cell.angle_beta   90.00
_cell.angle_gamma   90.00
#
_symmetry.space_group_name_H-M   'P 1'
#
loop_
_entity.id
_entity.type
_entity.pdbx_description
1 polymer ?
#
loop_
_entity_poly.entity_id
_entity_poly.type
_entity_poly.pdbx_seq_one_letter_code
_entity_poly.pdbx_strand_id
1 'polypeptide(L)'
;MTRRQILSTAGVGLLLVVLALPGVAQNDANPYGVSVWGYQSRITASGVKWARLQRDWSTIETSPGVYSFGGLDADVAAATAAGVHVTVPIQDAPGFRKTQVCNGQNLFPGPAEMSTFAGVIAARYNGQNGHGYVDSFEIGNEEWDGYWGGSWATTLPCRAANYYGPVLKAGYQAVKAQSPTALVGMFGLWWVNTPHI
;
A
#
# COMPACT_ATOMS: atom_id res chain seq x y z
N MET A 1 -37.26 -65.03 9.74
CA MET A 1 -36.24 -64.47 8.83
C MET A 1 -36.59 -63.02 8.55
N THR A 2 -35.96 -62.09 9.27
CA THR A 2 -36.31 -60.68 9.32
C THR A 2 -35.38 -59.90 8.40
N ARG A 3 -35.92 -59.31 7.32
CA ARG A 3 -35.17 -58.51 6.35
C ARG A 3 -35.07 -57.07 6.87
N ARG A 4 -33.88 -56.62 7.27
CA ARG A 4 -33.58 -55.19 7.48
C ARG A 4 -32.94 -54.64 6.20
N GLN A 5 -33.62 -53.68 5.57
CA GLN A 5 -33.03 -52.86 4.51
C GLN A 5 -32.09 -51.84 5.15
N ILE A 6 -30.85 -51.77 4.65
CA ILE A 6 -29.90 -50.72 4.97
C ILE A 6 -29.97 -49.71 3.81
N LEU A 7 -30.45 -48.51 4.08
CA LEU A 7 -30.29 -47.36 3.18
C LEU A 7 -28.83 -46.90 3.26
N SER A 8 -28.13 -46.92 2.14
CA SER A 8 -26.84 -46.26 1.95
C SER A 8 -27.08 -44.82 1.49
N THR A 9 -26.75 -43.86 2.34
CA THR A 9 -26.64 -42.44 1.97
C THR A 9 -25.31 -42.23 1.23
N ALA A 10 -25.38 -41.98 -0.08
CA ALA A 10 -24.24 -41.52 -0.85
C ALA A 10 -23.98 -40.03 -0.55
N GLY A 11 -22.91 -39.74 0.19
CA GLY A 11 -22.43 -38.37 0.38
C GLY A 11 -21.72 -37.88 -0.87
N VAL A 12 -22.28 -36.87 -1.53
CA VAL A 12 -21.60 -36.14 -2.61
C VAL A 12 -20.68 -35.10 -1.95
N GLY A 13 -19.39 -35.41 -1.87
CA GLY A 13 -18.37 -34.43 -1.49
C GLY A 13 -18.03 -33.55 -2.69
N LEU A 14 -18.40 -32.27 -2.63
CA LEU A 14 -17.90 -31.26 -3.55
C LEU A 14 -16.41 -31.03 -3.25
N LEU A 15 -15.50 -31.53 -4.09
CA LEU A 15 -14.11 -31.07 -4.09
C LEU A 15 -14.07 -29.70 -4.78
N LEU A 16 -13.94 -28.63 -4.00
CA LEU A 16 -13.42 -27.37 -4.52
C LEU A 16 -11.93 -27.56 -4.79
N VAL A 17 -11.57 -27.72 -6.06
CA VAL A 17 -10.18 -27.59 -6.49
C VAL A 17 -9.88 -26.10 -6.58
N VAL A 18 -9.29 -25.55 -5.51
CA VAL A 18 -8.66 -24.24 -5.56
C VAL A 18 -7.35 -24.42 -6.31
N LEU A 19 -7.35 -24.06 -7.60
CA LEU A 19 -6.11 -23.86 -8.36
C LEU A 19 -5.40 -22.64 -7.77
N ALA A 20 -4.60 -22.88 -6.73
CA ALA A 20 -3.63 -21.88 -6.28
C ALA A 20 -2.70 -21.61 -7.47
N LEU A 21 -2.71 -20.37 -7.96
CA LEU A 21 -1.76 -19.92 -8.96
C LEU A 21 -0.35 -20.22 -8.39
N PRO A 22 0.51 -20.96 -9.12
CA PRO A 22 1.79 -21.44 -8.59
C PRO A 22 2.70 -20.33 -8.02
N GLY A 23 2.46 -19.06 -8.36
CA GLY A 23 3.17 -17.91 -7.81
C GLY A 23 2.73 -17.45 -6.41
N VAL A 24 1.47 -17.68 -5.99
CA VAL A 24 0.97 -17.19 -4.70
C VAL A 24 1.56 -18.02 -3.55
N ALA A 25 1.56 -19.35 -3.68
CA ALA A 25 2.06 -20.25 -2.63
C ALA A 25 3.58 -20.22 -2.44
N GLN A 26 4.36 -19.83 -3.46
CA GLN A 26 5.82 -19.81 -3.37
C GLN A 26 6.36 -18.53 -2.67
N ASN A 27 5.58 -17.46 -2.68
CA ASN A 27 5.98 -16.18 -2.10
C ASN A 27 5.60 -16.03 -0.62
N ASP A 28 4.59 -16.77 -0.15
CA ASP A 28 4.28 -16.88 1.29
C ASP A 28 5.44 -17.51 2.09
N ALA A 29 6.31 -18.27 1.44
CA ALA A 29 7.52 -18.84 2.04
C ALA A 29 8.70 -17.84 2.12
N ASN A 30 8.62 -16.68 1.46
CA ASN A 30 9.63 -15.62 1.47
C ASN A 30 8.98 -14.24 1.64
N PRO A 31 8.47 -13.92 2.84
CA PRO A 31 7.79 -12.66 3.12
C PRO A 31 8.74 -11.46 3.25
N TYR A 32 10.02 -11.64 2.89
CA TYR A 32 11.06 -10.64 3.10
C TYR A 32 11.25 -9.76 1.85
N GLY A 33 11.56 -8.50 2.08
CA GLY A 33 11.74 -7.52 1.03
C GLY A 33 12.69 -6.39 1.37
N VAL A 34 12.88 -5.50 0.40
CA VAL A 34 13.75 -4.33 0.51
C VAL A 34 13.03 -3.07 0.05
N SER A 35 13.35 -1.94 0.69
CA SER A 35 12.92 -0.62 0.25
C SER A 35 13.86 -0.06 -0.82
N VAL A 36 13.30 0.43 -1.91
CA VAL A 36 14.02 1.03 -3.03
C VAL A 36 13.25 2.22 -3.58
N TRP A 37 13.93 3.16 -4.24
CA TRP A 37 13.26 4.27 -4.91
C TRP A 37 12.46 3.81 -6.15
N GLY A 38 13.07 2.97 -6.97
CA GLY A 38 12.45 2.27 -8.09
C GLY A 38 13.06 0.88 -8.25
N TYR A 39 12.45 0.05 -9.10
CA TYR A 39 12.84 -1.35 -9.24
C TYR A 39 14.22 -1.48 -9.91
N GLN A 40 15.06 -2.38 -9.39
CA GLN A 40 16.46 -2.51 -9.79
C GLN A 40 16.83 -3.99 -9.91
N SER A 41 17.72 -4.33 -10.85
CA SER A 41 18.15 -5.72 -11.10
C SER A 41 18.74 -6.42 -9.88
N ARG A 42 19.34 -5.67 -8.95
CA ARG A 42 19.86 -6.19 -7.69
C ARG A 42 18.79 -6.78 -6.75
N ILE A 43 17.52 -6.39 -6.90
CA ILE A 43 16.40 -6.98 -6.16
C ILE A 43 16.17 -8.41 -6.66
N THR A 44 16.16 -8.61 -7.99
CA THR A 44 16.06 -9.94 -8.59
C THR A 44 17.25 -10.81 -8.18
N ALA A 45 18.46 -10.24 -8.19
CA ALA A 45 19.68 -10.96 -7.82
C ALA A 45 19.74 -11.36 -6.34
N SER A 46 19.08 -10.63 -5.43
CA SER A 46 19.09 -10.97 -4.00
C SER A 46 18.15 -12.12 -3.65
N GLY A 47 17.21 -12.47 -4.54
CA GLY A 47 16.24 -13.55 -4.31
C GLY A 47 15.10 -13.20 -3.35
N VAL A 48 15.00 -11.95 -2.88
CA VAL A 48 13.84 -11.48 -2.10
C VAL A 48 12.58 -11.49 -2.95
N LYS A 49 11.42 -11.62 -2.30
CA LYS A 49 10.12 -11.71 -2.99
C LYS A 49 9.19 -10.54 -2.73
N TRP A 50 9.66 -9.53 -2.01
CA TRP A 50 8.97 -8.27 -1.84
C TRP A 50 9.89 -7.07 -2.14
N ALA A 51 9.31 -6.03 -2.73
CA ALA A 51 9.96 -4.73 -2.92
C ALA A 51 9.00 -3.61 -2.51
N ARG A 52 9.48 -2.69 -1.68
CA ARG A 52 8.78 -1.45 -1.36
C ARG A 52 9.27 -0.34 -2.28
N LEU A 53 8.41 0.10 -3.20
CA LEU A 53 8.72 1.05 -4.28
C LEU A 53 8.36 2.48 -3.89
N GLN A 54 9.34 3.25 -3.44
CA GLN A 54 9.15 4.54 -2.75
C GLN A 54 9.07 5.73 -3.70
N ARG A 55 8.33 5.65 -4.81
CA ARG A 55 8.16 6.83 -5.66
C ARG A 55 7.22 7.82 -4.98
N ASP A 56 7.66 9.05 -4.85
CA ASP A 56 6.84 10.10 -4.24
C ASP A 56 5.60 10.39 -5.08
N TRP A 57 4.46 10.59 -4.41
CA TRP A 57 3.24 11.07 -5.05
C TRP A 57 3.51 12.38 -5.82
N SER A 58 4.33 13.28 -5.29
CA SER A 58 4.70 14.52 -5.97
C SER A 58 5.40 14.35 -7.32
N THR A 59 6.04 13.21 -7.57
CA THR A 59 6.63 12.87 -8.88
C THR A 59 5.63 12.23 -9.84
N ILE A 60 4.51 11.72 -9.31
CA ILE A 60 3.45 11.05 -10.06
C ILE A 60 2.35 12.06 -10.42
N GLU A 61 1.81 12.81 -9.47
CA GLU A 61 0.82 13.87 -9.74
C GLU A 61 1.50 15.22 -9.88
N THR A 62 1.74 15.64 -11.13
CA THR A 62 2.56 16.82 -11.46
C THR A 62 1.76 18.13 -11.43
N SER A 63 0.45 18.04 -11.63
CA SER A 63 -0.54 19.09 -11.40
C SER A 63 -1.87 18.45 -11.05
N PRO A 64 -2.87 19.17 -10.50
CA PRO A 64 -4.15 18.57 -10.11
C PRO A 64 -4.77 17.70 -11.21
N GLY A 65 -4.87 16.39 -10.97
CA GLY A 65 -5.44 15.42 -11.91
C GLY A 65 -4.56 15.03 -13.10
N VAL A 66 -3.32 15.52 -13.18
CA VAL A 66 -2.37 15.19 -14.25
C VAL A 66 -1.29 14.27 -13.71
N TYR A 67 -1.28 13.04 -14.21
CA TYR A 67 -0.44 11.97 -13.69
C TYR A 67 0.62 11.50 -14.68
N SER A 68 1.84 11.32 -14.19
CA SER A 68 2.99 10.75 -14.88
C SER A 68 3.37 9.41 -14.25
N PHE A 69 2.66 8.34 -14.66
CA PHE A 69 2.86 7.00 -14.09
C PHE A 69 4.07 6.23 -14.62
N GLY A 70 4.72 6.70 -15.70
CA GLY A 70 5.69 5.89 -16.45
C GLY A 70 6.80 5.28 -15.60
N GLY A 71 7.26 5.98 -14.56
CA GLY A 71 8.25 5.43 -13.62
C GLY A 71 7.71 4.26 -12.78
N LEU A 72 6.52 4.42 -12.19
CA LEU A 72 5.92 3.37 -11.36
C LEU A 72 5.40 2.21 -12.22
N ASP A 73 4.89 2.48 -13.42
CA ASP A 73 4.50 1.44 -14.39
C ASP A 73 5.69 0.54 -14.72
N ALA A 74 6.86 1.14 -15.02
CA ALA A 74 8.07 0.39 -15.33
C ALA A 74 8.54 -0.46 -14.14
N ASP A 75 8.45 0.08 -12.92
CA ASP A 75 8.84 -0.66 -11.72
C ASP A 75 7.92 -1.84 -11.43
N VAL A 76 6.60 -1.64 -11.48
CA VAL A 76 5.61 -2.71 -11.25
C VAL A 76 5.73 -3.79 -12.33
N ALA A 77 5.94 -3.40 -13.59
CA ALA A 77 6.16 -4.34 -14.67
C ALA A 77 7.45 -5.17 -14.46
N ALA A 78 8.55 -4.54 -14.04
CA ALA A 78 9.80 -5.23 -13.75
C ALA A 78 9.69 -6.18 -12.56
N ALA A 79 9.00 -5.77 -11.48
CA ALA A 79 8.73 -6.60 -10.32
C ALA A 79 7.87 -7.82 -10.70
N THR A 80 6.81 -7.60 -11.48
CA THR A 80 5.93 -8.65 -11.99
C THR A 80 6.71 -9.67 -12.82
N ALA A 81 7.56 -9.21 -13.75
CA ALA A 81 8.39 -10.08 -14.58
C ALA A 81 9.40 -10.91 -13.77
N ALA A 82 9.86 -10.40 -12.62
CA ALA A 82 10.75 -11.08 -11.70
C ALA A 82 10.03 -11.98 -10.67
N GLY A 83 8.68 -12.00 -10.68
CA GLY A 83 7.88 -12.68 -9.66
C GLY A 83 8.13 -12.14 -8.26
N VAL A 84 8.26 -10.81 -8.14
CA VAL A 84 8.44 -10.07 -6.87
C VAL A 84 7.17 -9.27 -6.59
N HIS A 85 6.63 -9.40 -5.38
CA HIS A 85 5.51 -8.62 -4.88
C HIS A 85 5.90 -7.18 -4.59
N VAL A 86 4.90 -6.30 -4.67
CA VAL A 86 5.11 -4.86 -4.55
C VAL A 86 4.32 -4.28 -3.38
N THR A 87 5.02 -3.49 -2.57
CA THR A 87 4.43 -2.50 -1.65
C THR A 87 4.62 -1.10 -2.23
N VAL A 88 3.55 -0.32 -2.35
CA VAL A 88 3.63 1.11 -2.73
C VAL A 88 3.21 1.99 -1.55
N PRO A 89 4.12 2.78 -0.96
CA PRO A 89 3.76 3.87 -0.07
C PRO A 89 3.16 5.03 -0.86
N ILE A 90 2.04 5.54 -0.36
CA ILE A 90 1.42 6.78 -0.83
C ILE A 90 2.00 7.93 0.01
N GLN A 91 3.26 8.24 -0.28
CA GLN A 91 4.07 9.20 0.45
C GLN A 91 4.27 10.50 -0.33
N ASP A 92 4.71 11.55 0.38
CA ASP A 92 5.21 12.80 -0.21
C ASP A 92 4.26 13.42 -1.24
N ALA A 93 3.06 13.77 -0.76
CA ALA A 93 2.04 14.46 -1.54
C ALA A 93 2.58 15.78 -2.13
N PRO A 94 2.21 16.13 -3.38
CA PRO A 94 2.60 17.40 -3.97
C PRO A 94 2.03 18.58 -3.17
N GLY A 95 2.66 19.75 -3.27
CA GLY A 95 2.28 20.93 -2.49
C GLY A 95 0.80 21.33 -2.63
N PHE A 96 0.22 21.17 -3.81
CA PHE A 96 -1.21 21.45 -4.07
C PHE A 96 -2.19 20.43 -3.46
N ARG A 97 -1.68 19.34 -2.87
CA ARG A 97 -2.45 18.34 -2.12
C ARG A 97 -2.27 18.46 -0.61
N LYS A 98 -1.37 19.33 -0.12
CA LYS A 98 -1.17 19.55 1.32
C LYS A 98 -2.23 20.51 1.84
N THR A 99 -3.11 20.01 2.71
CA THR A 99 -4.25 20.78 3.25
C THR A 99 -4.16 21.01 4.75
N GLN A 100 -3.30 20.26 5.46
CA GLN A 100 -2.99 20.58 6.86
C GLN A 100 -2.09 21.82 6.91
N VAL A 101 -2.59 22.87 7.58
CA VAL A 101 -1.82 24.07 7.91
C VAL A 101 -1.49 24.05 9.41
N CYS A 102 -0.20 24.10 9.75
CA CYS A 102 0.24 24.20 11.13
C CYS A 102 1.48 25.10 11.23
N ASN A 103 1.51 25.99 12.22
CA ASN A 103 2.57 27.01 12.37
C ASN A 103 2.86 27.79 11.06
N GLY A 104 1.83 28.07 10.26
CA GLY A 104 1.96 28.75 8.98
C GLY A 104 2.59 27.91 7.85
N GLN A 105 2.76 26.61 8.03
CA GLN A 105 3.32 25.68 7.05
C GLN A 105 2.26 24.69 6.54
N ASN A 106 2.30 24.39 5.24
CA ASN A 106 1.51 23.31 4.64
C ASN A 106 2.28 21.98 4.77
N LEU A 107 1.73 21.03 5.53
CA LEU A 107 2.47 19.83 5.93
C LEU A 107 2.02 18.60 5.15
N PHE A 108 0.77 18.18 5.34
CA PHE A 108 0.28 16.87 4.92
C PHE A 108 -1.04 16.95 4.14
N PRO A 109 -1.35 15.93 3.31
CA PRO A 109 -2.66 15.84 2.67
C PRO A 109 -3.76 15.53 3.67
N GLY A 110 -4.98 15.93 3.34
CA GLY A 110 -6.17 15.61 4.10
C GLY A 110 -6.81 14.29 3.64
N PRO A 111 -7.89 13.87 4.30
CA PRO A 111 -8.57 12.61 3.98
C PRO A 111 -9.11 12.56 2.55
N ALA A 112 -9.60 13.68 2.02
CA ALA A 112 -10.13 13.77 0.65
C ALA A 112 -9.02 13.65 -0.39
N GLU A 113 -7.88 14.32 -0.17
CA GLU A 113 -6.73 14.25 -1.07
C GLU A 113 -6.15 12.84 -1.10
N MET A 114 -5.94 12.24 0.09
CA MET A 114 -5.44 10.87 0.19
C MET A 114 -6.39 9.86 -0.46
N SER A 115 -7.70 9.94 -0.18
CA SER A 115 -8.71 9.08 -0.80
C SER A 115 -8.68 9.16 -2.34
N THR A 116 -8.55 10.38 -2.88
CA THR A 116 -8.49 10.60 -4.33
C THR A 116 -7.33 9.86 -4.96
N PHE A 117 -6.10 10.08 -4.46
CA PHE A 117 -4.93 9.47 -5.08
C PHE A 117 -4.79 7.98 -4.77
N ALA A 118 -5.16 7.55 -3.55
CA ALA A 118 -5.24 6.14 -3.20
C ALA A 118 -6.20 5.38 -4.11
N GLY A 119 -7.35 5.96 -4.44
CA GLY A 119 -8.28 5.39 -5.41
C GLY A 119 -7.68 5.31 -6.82
N VAL A 120 -7.03 6.37 -7.29
CA VAL A 120 -6.39 6.40 -8.62
C VAL A 120 -5.31 5.34 -8.75
N ILE A 121 -4.38 5.27 -7.79
CA ILE A 121 -3.26 4.34 -7.85
C ILE A 121 -3.71 2.88 -7.67
N ALA A 122 -4.66 2.62 -6.78
CA ALA A 122 -5.21 1.28 -6.59
C ALA A 122 -6.01 0.79 -7.80
N ALA A 123 -6.81 1.66 -8.43
CA ALA A 123 -7.51 1.32 -9.66
C ALA A 123 -6.53 1.00 -10.79
N ARG A 124 -5.44 1.77 -10.92
CA ARG A 124 -4.43 1.53 -11.95
C ARG A 124 -3.77 0.17 -11.80
N TYR A 125 -3.35 -0.20 -10.59
CA TYR A 125 -2.59 -1.42 -10.31
C TYR A 125 -3.44 -2.52 -9.66
N ASN A 126 -4.67 -2.69 -10.12
CA ASN A 126 -5.59 -3.73 -9.63
C ASN A 126 -5.49 -5.06 -10.42
N GLY A 127 -4.51 -5.19 -11.32
CA GLY A 127 -4.35 -6.37 -12.18
C GLY A 127 -5.30 -6.45 -13.37
N GLN A 128 -6.22 -5.49 -13.53
CA GLN A 128 -7.25 -5.52 -14.58
C GLN A 128 -7.02 -4.49 -15.69
N ASN A 129 -6.16 -3.49 -15.46
CA ASN A 129 -5.98 -2.35 -16.34
C ASN A 129 -4.64 -2.35 -17.11
N GLY A 130 -3.96 -3.50 -17.22
CA GLY A 130 -2.74 -3.63 -18.02
C GLY A 130 -1.47 -3.04 -17.38
N HIS A 131 -1.54 -2.57 -16.13
CA HIS A 131 -0.40 -1.97 -15.41
C HIS A 131 0.20 -2.88 -14.33
N GLY A 132 -0.26 -4.14 -14.25
CA GLY A 132 0.14 -5.09 -13.21
C GLY A 132 -0.70 -4.96 -11.94
N TYR A 133 -0.22 -5.61 -10.87
CA TYR A 133 -0.89 -5.66 -9.58
C TYR A 133 0.06 -5.16 -8.49
N VAL A 134 -0.43 -4.28 -7.63
CA VAL A 134 0.26 -3.90 -6.39
C VAL A 134 -0.36 -4.69 -5.24
N ASP A 135 0.46 -5.52 -4.61
CA ASP A 135 0.03 -6.46 -3.57
C ASP A 135 -0.33 -5.78 -2.26
N SER A 136 0.35 -4.67 -1.96
CA SER A 136 0.08 -3.90 -0.76
C SER A 136 0.28 -2.41 -0.96
N PHE A 137 -0.56 -1.64 -0.30
CA PHE A 137 -0.44 -0.20 -0.21
C PHE A 137 -0.12 0.20 1.22
N GLU A 138 0.72 1.19 1.33
CA GLU A 138 0.98 1.90 2.58
C GLU A 138 0.41 3.31 2.43
N ILE A 139 -0.33 3.77 3.44
CA ILE A 139 -0.90 5.12 3.45
C ILE A 139 0.07 6.02 4.19
N GLY A 140 0.69 7.00 3.52
CA GLY A 140 1.78 7.81 4.07
C GLY A 140 3.14 7.13 4.05
N ASN A 141 4.12 7.74 4.73
CA ASN A 141 5.41 7.19 5.14
C ASN A 141 5.93 7.98 6.38
N GLU A 142 7.23 8.27 6.49
CA GLU A 142 7.86 8.98 7.62
C GLU A 142 7.55 10.48 7.65
N GLU A 143 6.94 11.06 6.61
CA GLU A 143 6.68 12.50 6.53
C GLU A 143 5.80 12.99 7.70
N TRP A 144 4.89 12.14 8.19
CA TRP A 144 4.02 12.41 9.34
C TRP A 144 4.80 12.58 10.66
N ASP A 145 6.04 12.11 10.70
CA ASP A 145 7.03 12.30 11.77
C ASP A 145 8.21 13.18 11.35
N GLY A 146 8.14 13.89 10.22
CA GLY A 146 9.24 14.69 9.70
C GLY A 146 9.27 16.14 10.21
N TYR A 147 8.11 16.70 10.56
CA TYR A 147 8.02 18.15 10.86
C TYR A 147 8.59 18.52 12.23
N TRP A 148 9.55 19.46 12.27
CA TRP A 148 10.08 20.06 13.51
C TRP A 148 9.79 21.56 13.55
N GLY A 149 8.96 21.99 14.51
CA GLY A 149 8.53 23.38 14.68
C GLY A 149 9.46 24.23 15.56
N GLY A 150 10.69 23.78 15.82
CA GLY A 150 11.66 24.48 16.68
C GLY A 150 11.51 24.21 18.19
N SER A 151 10.40 23.62 18.63
CA SER A 151 10.20 23.14 20.00
C SER A 151 9.18 22.01 20.04
N TRP A 152 9.12 21.25 21.14
CA TRP A 152 8.06 20.25 21.33
C TRP A 152 6.66 20.90 21.42
N ALA A 153 6.56 22.07 22.06
CA ALA A 153 5.29 22.79 22.20
C ALA A 153 4.69 23.20 20.84
N THR A 154 5.55 23.54 19.87
CA THR A 154 5.13 23.90 18.51
C THR A 154 5.02 22.69 17.58
N THR A 155 5.75 21.60 17.85
CA THR A 155 5.77 20.40 16.99
C THR A 155 4.59 19.47 17.25
N LEU A 156 4.30 19.16 18.52
CA LEU A 156 3.32 18.14 18.90
C LEU A 156 1.91 18.41 18.34
N PRO A 157 1.38 19.64 18.33
CA PRO A 157 0.07 19.91 17.74
C PRO A 157 -0.01 19.64 16.23
N CYS A 158 1.12 19.75 15.51
CA CYS A 158 1.18 19.53 14.07
C CYS A 158 1.25 18.05 13.69
N ARG A 159 1.62 17.17 14.64
CA ARG A 159 1.72 15.71 14.49
C ARG A 159 0.66 14.99 15.33
N ALA A 160 -0.56 15.52 15.39
CA ALA A 160 -1.59 15.00 16.30
C ALA A 160 -2.45 13.87 15.69
N ALA A 161 -2.80 12.88 16.54
CA ALA A 161 -3.51 11.62 16.21
C ALA A 161 -4.76 11.84 15.36
N ASN A 162 -5.46 12.90 15.71
CA ASN A 162 -6.71 13.33 15.10
C ASN A 162 -6.55 13.85 13.66
N TYR A 163 -5.35 14.19 13.19
CA TYR A 163 -5.12 14.56 11.79
C TYR A 163 -4.89 13.34 10.90
N TYR A 164 -3.96 12.46 11.28
CA TYR A 164 -3.54 11.35 10.41
C TYR A 164 -4.50 10.15 10.47
N GLY A 165 -5.13 9.86 11.61
CA GLY A 165 -6.12 8.77 11.72
C GLY A 165 -7.24 8.80 10.66
N PRO A 166 -7.91 9.94 10.43
CA PRO A 166 -8.88 10.09 9.34
C PRO A 166 -8.30 9.88 7.93
N VAL A 167 -7.04 10.26 7.71
CA VAL A 167 -6.33 10.10 6.43
C VAL A 167 -6.07 8.61 6.15
N LEU A 168 -5.58 7.87 7.15
CA LEU A 168 -5.42 6.41 7.11
C LEU A 168 -6.72 5.71 6.71
N LYS A 169 -7.83 6.07 7.39
CA LYS A 169 -9.15 5.49 7.12
C LYS A 169 -9.61 5.75 5.68
N ALA A 170 -9.47 6.99 5.21
CA ALA A 170 -9.91 7.38 3.88
C ALA A 170 -9.09 6.68 2.78
N GLY A 171 -7.77 6.64 2.93
CA GLY A 171 -6.88 5.90 2.02
C GLY A 171 -7.22 4.41 1.98
N TYR A 172 -7.40 3.77 3.14
CA TYR A 172 -7.83 2.37 3.22
C TYR A 172 -9.12 2.09 2.45
N GLN A 173 -10.15 2.90 2.68
CA GLN A 173 -11.45 2.71 2.02
C GLN A 173 -11.34 2.87 0.50
N ALA A 174 -10.57 3.85 0.03
CA ALA A 174 -10.35 4.07 -1.39
C ALA A 174 -9.58 2.92 -2.06
N VAL A 175 -8.52 2.42 -1.43
CA VAL A 175 -7.80 1.25 -1.94
C VAL A 175 -8.72 0.04 -2.02
N LYS A 176 -9.45 -0.27 -0.94
CA LYS A 176 -10.34 -1.44 -0.89
C LYS A 176 -11.49 -1.37 -1.89
N ALA A 177 -11.95 -0.18 -2.25
CA ALA A 177 -12.97 -0.01 -3.28
C ALA A 177 -12.46 -0.41 -4.68
N GLN A 178 -11.16 -0.24 -4.95
CA GLN A 178 -10.58 -0.41 -6.29
C GLN A 178 -9.74 -1.70 -6.44
N SER A 179 -9.16 -2.17 -5.33
CA SER A 179 -8.38 -3.40 -5.25
C SER A 179 -8.69 -4.12 -3.92
N PRO A 180 -9.83 -4.86 -3.83
CA PRO A 180 -10.32 -5.43 -2.57
C PRO A 180 -9.35 -6.39 -1.88
N THR A 181 -8.56 -7.11 -2.66
CA THR A 181 -7.59 -8.11 -2.21
C THR A 181 -6.24 -7.53 -1.84
N ALA A 182 -5.90 -6.29 -2.26
CA ALA A 182 -4.62 -5.68 -1.92
C ALA A 182 -4.54 -5.46 -0.40
N LEU A 183 -3.41 -5.81 0.21
CA LEU A 183 -3.18 -5.51 1.61
C LEU A 183 -3.09 -3.99 1.78
N VAL A 184 -3.60 -3.50 2.90
CA VAL A 184 -3.43 -2.09 3.27
C VAL A 184 -2.82 -2.09 4.65
N GLY A 185 -1.55 -1.75 4.69
CA GLY A 185 -0.78 -1.64 5.91
C GLY A 185 -0.50 -0.18 6.24
N MET A 186 -0.13 0.06 7.49
CA MET A 186 0.48 1.32 7.87
C MET A 186 1.99 1.10 7.93
N PHE A 187 2.74 1.98 7.29
CA PHE A 187 4.08 2.35 7.73
C PHE A 187 4.08 3.88 7.75
N GLY A 188 4.26 4.38 8.95
CA GLY A 188 4.19 5.78 9.28
C GLY A 188 4.72 5.83 10.69
N LEU A 189 5.86 6.50 10.85
CA LEU A 189 6.38 6.72 12.18
C LEU A 189 5.41 7.68 12.88
N TRP A 190 5.04 7.33 14.11
CA TRP A 190 4.32 8.21 14.99
C TRP A 190 5.13 8.30 16.27
N TRP A 191 6.13 9.18 16.30
CA TRP A 191 6.96 9.28 17.49
C TRP A 191 6.33 10.20 18.54
N VAL A 192 6.14 9.65 19.73
CA VAL A 192 6.47 10.37 20.98
C VAL A 192 7.07 9.35 21.95
N ASN A 193 8.39 9.24 22.01
CA ASN A 193 9.10 8.74 23.19
C ASN A 193 10.27 9.67 23.51
N THR A 194 10.06 10.60 24.43
CA THR A 194 11.07 11.58 24.88
C THR A 194 12.31 11.03 25.63
N PRO A 195 12.47 9.75 26.01
CA PRO A 195 13.71 9.22 26.59
C PRO A 195 14.63 8.47 25.61
N HIS A 196 14.38 8.44 24.30
CA HIS A 196 15.22 7.64 23.37
C HIS A 196 16.31 8.47 22.67
N ILE A 197 17.19 9.06 23.49
CA ILE A 197 18.66 9.17 23.29
C ILE A 197 19.31 9.38 24.65
#